data_AF-Q4T0H9-F1
#
_entry.id   AF-Q4T0H9-F1
#
_cell.length_a   1.000
_cell.length_b   1.000
_cell.length_c   1.000
_cell.angle_alpha   90.00
_cell.angle_beta   90.00
_cell.angle_gamma   90.00
#
_symmetry.space_group_name_H-M   'P 1'
#
loop_
_entity.id
_entity.type
_entity.pdbx_description
1 polymer ?
#
loop_
_entity_poly.entity_id
_entity_poly.type
_entity_poly.pdbx_seq_one_letter_code
_entity_poly.pdbx_strand_id
1 'polypeptide(L)'
;SGNWEDLVKFLQAARKKARESYVETELIFALAKTNRLAELEEFIHGPNNAHIQQVGDGCYDEKMYEAAKLLYNNVSTFGRLASTLVHLGEYQAAVDGARKANSTRTWKEVCFACVDGKEFRLAQMCGLHIVVHADELEELINYYQDRGYFEELITMLEAALGLERAHMGMFTELAILYSKFKPQKMRKHLE
;
A
#
# COMPACT_ATOMS: atom_id res chain seq x y z
N SER A 1 17.06 -28.58 3.29
CA SER A 1 18.28 -27.98 3.87
C SER A 1 17.92 -26.60 4.40
N GLY A 2 17.50 -26.50 5.66
CA GLY A 2 16.86 -25.30 6.24
C GLY A 2 17.67 -24.57 7.29
N ASN A 3 19.01 -24.67 7.25
CA ASN A 3 19.85 -24.09 8.29
C ASN A 3 20.27 -22.65 7.95
N TRP A 4 19.30 -21.74 8.02
CA TRP A 4 19.50 -20.32 7.72
C TRP A 4 20.43 -19.62 8.72
N GLU A 5 20.46 -20.06 9.97
CA GLU A 5 21.35 -19.46 10.98
C GLU A 5 22.83 -19.69 10.67
N ASP A 6 23.20 -20.90 10.26
CA ASP A 6 24.58 -21.19 9.87
C ASP A 6 24.93 -20.54 8.53
N LEU A 7 23.95 -20.40 7.63
CA LEU A 7 24.13 -19.63 6.39
C LEU A 7 24.44 -18.16 6.68
N VAL A 8 23.75 -17.52 7.62
CA VAL A 8 24.05 -16.14 8.05
C VAL A 8 25.51 -16.02 8.52
N LYS A 9 25.96 -16.93 9.41
CA LYS A 9 27.35 -16.92 9.90
C LYS A 9 28.36 -17.08 8.77
N PHE A 10 28.09 -17.98 7.83
CA PHE A 10 28.96 -18.23 6.69
C PHE A 10 29.04 -17.02 5.76
N LEU A 11 27.91 -16.40 5.42
CA LEU A 11 27.83 -15.21 4.57
C LEU A 11 28.49 -13.98 5.25
N GLN A 12 28.32 -13.82 6.56
CA GLN A 12 29.03 -12.79 7.33
C GLN A 12 30.56 -12.98 7.27
N ALA A 13 31.04 -14.22 7.34
CA ALA A 13 32.47 -14.53 7.18
C ALA A 13 32.96 -14.31 5.74
N ALA A 14 32.16 -14.66 4.74
CA ALA A 14 32.45 -14.45 3.33
C ALA A 14 32.59 -12.96 3.00
N ARG A 15 31.65 -12.12 3.49
CA ARG A 15 31.67 -10.66 3.32
C ARG A 15 32.97 -10.01 3.84
N LYS A 16 33.54 -10.53 4.93
CA LYS A 16 34.82 -10.03 5.49
C LYS A 16 36.00 -10.28 4.55
N LYS A 17 35.94 -11.31 3.70
CA LYS A 17 36.98 -11.62 2.70
C LYS A 17 36.78 -10.85 1.40
N ALA A 18 35.54 -10.75 0.92
CA ALA A 18 35.19 -10.04 -0.30
C ALA A 18 33.78 -9.42 -0.20
N ARG A 19 33.65 -8.14 -0.54
CA ARG A 19 32.37 -7.41 -0.56
C ARG A 19 31.65 -7.59 -1.90
N GLU A 20 31.26 -8.82 -2.19
CA GLU A 20 30.53 -9.16 -3.41
C GLU A 20 29.03 -8.87 -3.25
N SER A 21 28.45 -8.23 -4.26
CA SER A 21 27.02 -7.83 -4.27
C SER A 21 26.08 -9.02 -4.04
N TYR A 22 26.34 -10.16 -4.67
CA TYR A 22 25.55 -11.38 -4.50
C TYR A 22 25.56 -11.90 -3.05
N VAL A 23 26.75 -11.94 -2.43
CA VAL A 23 26.90 -12.38 -1.03
C VAL A 23 26.16 -11.46 -0.06
N GLU A 24 26.25 -10.14 -0.27
CA GLU A 24 25.54 -9.18 0.56
C GLU A 24 24.02 -9.22 0.35
N THR A 25 23.56 -9.45 -0.88
CA THR A 25 22.14 -9.63 -1.23
C THR A 25 21.55 -10.86 -0.53
N GLU A 26 22.22 -12.01 -0.62
CA GLU A 26 21.81 -13.24 0.06
C GLU A 26 21.87 -13.11 1.59
N LEU A 27 22.84 -12.35 2.12
CA LEU A 27 22.95 -12.11 3.55
C LEU A 27 21.73 -11.33 4.08
N ILE A 28 21.30 -10.28 3.37
CA ILE A 28 20.09 -9.52 3.74
C ILE A 28 18.86 -10.46 3.77
N PHE A 29 18.72 -11.31 2.74
CA PHE A 29 17.60 -12.25 2.69
C PHE A 29 17.65 -13.29 3.82
N ALA A 30 18.84 -13.83 4.13
CA ALA A 30 19.04 -14.77 5.22
C ALA A 30 18.78 -14.13 6.61
N LEU A 31 19.14 -12.86 6.80
CA LEU A 31 18.81 -12.10 8.02
C LEU A 31 17.29 -11.90 8.16
N ALA A 32 16.60 -11.60 7.06
CA ALA A 32 15.14 -11.53 7.05
C ALA A 32 14.49 -12.88 7.40
N LYS A 33 14.96 -13.97 6.79
CA LYS A 33 14.51 -15.36 7.06
C LYS A 33 14.69 -15.82 8.49
N THR A 34 15.70 -15.30 9.18
CA THR A 34 16.01 -15.61 10.58
C THR A 34 15.40 -14.61 11.56
N ASN A 35 14.57 -13.68 11.08
CA ASN A 35 13.91 -12.64 11.88
C ASN A 35 14.89 -11.75 12.67
N ARG A 36 16.11 -11.56 12.17
CA ARG A 36 17.15 -10.71 12.77
C ARG A 36 17.02 -9.27 12.29
N LEU A 37 15.87 -8.65 12.58
CA LEU A 37 15.50 -7.35 12.02
C LEU A 37 16.45 -6.21 12.41
N ALA A 38 16.99 -6.22 13.63
CA ALA A 38 17.95 -5.22 14.08
C ALA A 38 19.29 -5.31 13.30
N GLU A 39 19.81 -6.52 13.11
CA GLU A 39 21.03 -6.75 12.30
C GLU A 39 20.78 -6.37 10.83
N LEU A 40 19.60 -6.68 10.31
CA LEU A 40 19.17 -6.29 8.96
C LEU A 40 19.15 -4.77 8.79
N GLU A 41 18.53 -4.06 9.75
CA GLU A 41 18.40 -2.61 9.73
C GLU A 41 19.77 -1.92 9.82
N GLU A 42 20.64 -2.37 10.74
CA GLU A 42 22.00 -1.86 10.84
C GLU A 42 22.78 -2.09 9.53
N PHE A 43 22.60 -3.25 8.90
CA PHE A 43 23.27 -3.60 7.66
C PHE A 43 22.90 -2.68 6.50
N ILE A 44 21.62 -2.43 6.27
CA ILE A 44 21.14 -1.63 5.13
C ILE A 44 21.39 -0.13 5.28
N HIS A 45 21.59 0.36 6.51
CA HIS A 45 22.05 1.74 6.76
C HIS A 45 23.57 1.89 6.62
N GLY A 46 24.32 0.80 6.70
CA GLY A 46 25.76 0.79 6.45
C GLY A 46 26.12 0.72 4.95
N PRO A 47 27.39 0.98 4.58
CA PRO A 47 27.86 0.81 3.21
C PRO A 47 27.71 -0.65 2.75
N ASN A 48 26.95 -0.86 1.67
CA ASN A 48 26.69 -2.16 1.07
C ASN A 48 26.52 -2.03 -0.47
N ASN A 49 26.70 -3.15 -1.16
CA ASN A 49 26.55 -3.31 -2.62
C ASN A 49 25.33 -4.20 -2.94
N ALA A 50 24.41 -4.41 -2.00
CA ALA A 50 23.34 -5.38 -2.12
C ALA A 50 22.18 -4.88 -3.00
N HIS A 51 21.47 -5.81 -3.65
CA HIS A 51 20.25 -5.53 -4.39
C HIS A 51 19.03 -5.48 -3.45
N ILE A 52 18.94 -4.45 -2.61
CA ILE A 52 17.94 -4.33 -1.53
C ILE A 52 16.49 -4.43 -2.04
N GLN A 53 16.18 -3.83 -3.18
CA GLN A 53 14.83 -3.89 -3.78
C GLN A 53 14.41 -5.34 -4.09
N GLN A 54 15.31 -6.13 -4.70
CA GLN A 54 15.03 -7.53 -5.04
C GLN A 54 14.78 -8.37 -3.79
N VAL A 55 15.55 -8.12 -2.72
CA VAL A 55 15.35 -8.79 -1.43
C VAL A 55 14.02 -8.36 -0.80
N GLY A 56 13.68 -7.08 -0.88
CA GLY A 56 12.38 -6.57 -0.42
C GLY A 56 11.21 -7.26 -1.10
N ASP A 57 11.27 -7.42 -2.42
CA ASP A 57 10.26 -8.15 -3.21
C ASP A 57 10.17 -9.63 -2.80
N GLY A 58 11.30 -10.31 -2.64
CA GLY A 58 11.32 -11.69 -2.13
C GLY A 58 10.75 -11.83 -0.72
N CYS A 59 11.08 -10.90 0.18
CA CYS A 59 10.53 -10.85 1.54
C CYS A 59 9.01 -10.64 1.54
N TYR A 60 8.51 -9.79 0.65
CA TYR A 60 7.09 -9.53 0.49
C TYR A 60 6.34 -10.77 0.00
N ASP A 61 6.87 -11.45 -1.02
CA ASP A 61 6.25 -12.65 -1.60
C ASP A 61 6.17 -13.80 -0.59
N GLU A 62 7.14 -13.87 0.32
CA GLU A 62 7.16 -14.84 1.43
C GLU A 62 6.43 -14.36 2.70
N LYS A 63 5.72 -13.23 2.63
CA LYS A 63 4.93 -12.63 3.72
C LYS A 63 5.76 -12.20 4.94
N MET A 64 7.04 -11.95 4.76
CA MET A 64 7.93 -11.38 5.78
C MET A 64 7.82 -9.85 5.78
N TYR A 65 6.62 -9.35 6.07
CA TYR A 65 6.27 -7.94 5.86
C TYR A 65 7.06 -6.97 6.74
N GLU A 66 7.44 -7.35 7.96
CA GLU A 66 8.29 -6.50 8.81
C GLU A 66 9.68 -6.26 8.20
N ALA A 67 10.30 -7.31 7.64
CA ALA A 67 11.57 -7.18 6.93
C ALA A 67 11.39 -6.38 5.63
N ALA A 68 10.35 -6.69 4.85
CA ALA A 68 10.05 -5.96 3.61
C ALA A 68 9.83 -4.46 3.86
N LYS A 69 9.17 -4.08 4.97
CA LYS A 69 8.97 -2.69 5.40
C LYS A 69 10.29 -1.97 5.57
N LEU A 70 11.25 -2.54 6.30
CA LEU A 70 12.58 -1.96 6.50
C LEU A 70 13.31 -1.77 5.17
N LEU A 71 13.27 -2.80 4.31
CA LEU A 71 13.95 -2.79 3.02
C LEU A 71 13.36 -1.73 2.07
N TYR A 72 12.03 -1.71 1.88
CA TYR A 72 11.38 -0.74 1.01
C TYR A 72 11.49 0.70 1.50
N ASN A 73 11.52 0.91 2.82
CA ASN A 73 11.76 2.23 3.39
C ASN A 73 13.18 2.73 3.08
N ASN A 74 14.19 1.85 3.15
CA ASN A 74 15.58 2.18 2.83
C ASN A 74 15.77 2.56 1.36
N VAL A 75 15.15 1.82 0.42
CA VAL A 75 15.25 2.13 -1.02
C VAL A 75 14.23 3.17 -1.51
N SER A 76 13.39 3.70 -0.62
CA SER A 76 12.34 4.68 -0.94
C SER A 76 11.29 4.19 -1.96
N THR A 77 11.00 2.88 -2.01
CA THR A 77 9.96 2.30 -2.88
C THR A 77 8.59 2.42 -2.22
N PHE A 78 8.03 3.62 -2.23
CA PHE A 78 6.83 3.97 -1.45
C PHE A 78 5.57 3.17 -1.85
N GLY A 79 5.42 2.77 -3.12
CA GLY A 79 4.28 1.97 -3.55
C GLY A 79 4.24 0.58 -2.90
N ARG A 80 5.36 -0.14 -2.94
CA ARG A 80 5.51 -1.43 -2.26
C ARG A 80 5.52 -1.29 -0.74
N LEU A 81 6.08 -0.21 -0.21
CA LEU A 81 6.01 0.08 1.22
C LEU A 81 4.56 0.24 1.69
N ALA A 82 3.74 1.02 0.98
CA ALA A 82 2.33 1.21 1.31
C ALA A 82 1.55 -0.12 1.29
N SER A 83 1.77 -0.95 0.26
CA SER A 83 1.23 -2.31 0.17
C SER A 83 1.65 -3.19 1.36
N THR A 84 2.91 -3.11 1.76
CA THR A 84 3.45 -3.87 2.90
C THR A 84 2.82 -3.41 4.23
N LEU A 85 2.69 -2.10 4.43
CA LEU A 85 2.10 -1.51 5.63
C LEU A 85 0.62 -1.89 5.79
N VAL A 86 -0.11 -1.99 4.68
CA VAL A 86 -1.47 -2.52 4.66
C VAL A 86 -1.52 -3.94 5.24
N HIS A 87 -0.62 -4.83 4.82
CA HIS A 87 -0.56 -6.21 5.33
C HIS A 87 -0.19 -6.30 6.82
N LEU A 88 0.50 -5.29 7.35
CA LEU A 88 0.80 -5.16 8.78
C LEU A 88 -0.34 -4.51 9.57
N GLY A 89 -1.41 -4.06 8.92
CA GLY A 89 -2.51 -3.32 9.56
C GLY A 89 -2.15 -1.89 9.94
N GLU A 90 -1.00 -1.37 9.49
CA GLU A 90 -0.54 -0.01 9.73
C GLU A 90 -1.16 0.97 8.71
N TYR A 91 -2.50 1.04 8.67
CA TYR A 91 -3.23 1.77 7.63
C TYR A 91 -2.86 3.25 7.54
N GLN A 92 -2.66 3.93 8.69
CA GLN A 92 -2.28 5.34 8.69
C GLN A 92 -0.94 5.58 7.98
N ALA A 93 0.06 4.74 8.27
CA ALA A 93 1.36 4.81 7.62
C ALA A 93 1.25 4.43 6.13
N ALA A 94 0.37 3.49 5.77
CA ALA A 94 0.12 3.12 4.38
C ALA A 94 -0.45 4.29 3.57
N VAL A 95 -1.39 5.06 4.13
CA VAL A 95 -1.92 6.29 3.48
C VAL A 95 -0.81 7.31 3.23
N ASP A 96 0.08 7.52 4.21
CA ASP A 96 1.21 8.44 4.03
C ASP A 96 2.22 7.91 3.00
N GLY A 97 2.44 6.59 2.95
CA GLY A 97 3.20 5.92 1.90
C GLY A 97 2.59 6.12 0.52
N ALA A 98 1.26 5.97 0.39
CA ALA A 98 0.54 6.22 -0.85
C ALA A 98 0.64 7.67 -1.32
N ARG A 99 0.61 8.63 -0.37
CA ARG A 99 0.84 10.06 -0.67
C ARG A 99 2.23 10.31 -1.24
N LYS A 100 3.26 9.66 -0.69
CA LYS A 100 4.64 9.78 -1.19
C LYS A 100 4.83 9.09 -2.55
N ALA A 101 4.18 7.95 -2.75
CA ALA A 101 4.21 7.22 -4.03
C ALA A 101 3.50 8.00 -5.15
N ASN A 102 2.44 8.74 -4.80
CA ASN A 102 1.64 9.57 -5.69
C ASN A 102 1.22 8.86 -6.99
N SER A 103 0.76 7.62 -6.86
CA SER A 103 0.26 6.82 -7.98
C SER A 103 -1.17 6.36 -7.72
N THR A 104 -2.02 6.45 -8.74
CA THR A 104 -3.42 6.00 -8.68
C THR A 104 -3.53 4.54 -8.28
N ARG A 105 -2.62 3.69 -8.80
CA ARG A 105 -2.53 2.28 -8.44
C ARG A 105 -2.33 2.07 -6.94
N THR A 106 -1.39 2.79 -6.32
CA THR A 106 -1.12 2.68 -4.87
C THR A 106 -2.30 3.20 -4.05
N TRP A 107 -2.93 4.30 -4.48
CA TRP A 107 -4.12 4.81 -3.80
C TRP A 107 -5.25 3.80 -3.79
N LYS A 108 -5.52 3.13 -4.91
CA LYS A 108 -6.53 2.07 -5.02
C LYS A 108 -6.25 0.91 -4.08
N GLU A 109 -5.03 0.39 -4.10
CA GLU A 109 -4.61 -0.71 -3.24
C GLU A 109 -4.83 -0.37 -1.75
N VAL A 110 -4.36 0.79 -1.30
CA VAL A 110 -4.54 1.22 0.10
C VAL A 110 -6.00 1.51 0.42
N CYS A 111 -6.75 2.14 -0.48
CA CYS A 111 -8.18 2.42 -0.28
C CYS A 111 -8.97 1.12 -0.08
N PHE A 112 -8.81 0.16 -0.99
CA PHE A 112 -9.49 -1.13 -0.97
C PHE A 112 -9.18 -1.92 0.29
N ALA A 113 -7.92 -1.90 0.72
CA ALA A 113 -7.54 -2.54 1.96
C ALA A 113 -8.07 -1.82 3.22
N CYS A 114 -8.14 -0.49 3.20
CA CYS A 114 -8.80 0.27 4.27
C CYS A 114 -10.30 -0.06 4.35
N VAL A 115 -10.98 -0.24 3.20
CA VAL A 115 -12.39 -0.68 3.16
C VAL A 115 -12.55 -2.08 3.76
N ASP A 116 -11.68 -3.02 3.38
CA ASP A 116 -11.69 -4.38 3.93
C ASP A 116 -11.41 -4.39 5.44
N GLY A 117 -10.49 -3.53 5.89
CA GLY A 117 -10.18 -3.28 7.29
C GLY A 117 -11.22 -2.44 8.05
N LYS A 118 -12.28 -1.96 7.36
CA LYS A 118 -13.31 -1.05 7.91
C LYS A 118 -12.78 0.28 8.45
N GLU A 119 -11.60 0.69 7.97
CA GLU A 119 -10.98 1.99 8.23
C GLU A 119 -11.54 3.06 7.28
N PHE A 120 -12.85 3.30 7.35
CA PHE A 120 -13.56 4.13 6.36
C PHE A 120 -13.08 5.58 6.30
N ARG A 121 -12.59 6.12 7.43
CA ARG A 121 -12.00 7.46 7.47
C ARG A 121 -10.75 7.54 6.58
N LEU A 122 -9.87 6.55 6.66
CA LEU A 122 -8.66 6.47 5.85
C LEU A 122 -9.01 6.11 4.40
N ALA A 123 -9.95 5.18 4.21
CA ALA A 123 -10.45 4.82 2.89
C ALA A 123 -11.04 6.04 2.15
N GLN A 124 -11.77 6.92 2.84
CA GLN A 124 -12.30 8.16 2.27
C GLN A 124 -11.17 9.08 1.80
N MET A 125 -10.12 9.27 2.61
CA MET A 125 -8.96 10.09 2.22
C MET A 125 -8.29 9.55 0.95
N CYS A 126 -8.09 8.24 0.86
CA CYS A 126 -7.55 7.61 -0.34
C CYS A 126 -8.52 7.72 -1.53
N GLY A 127 -9.81 7.48 -1.29
CA GLY A 127 -10.86 7.49 -2.29
C GLY A 127 -10.98 8.83 -3.01
N LEU A 128 -10.83 9.95 -2.30
CA LEU A 128 -10.81 11.29 -2.89
C LEU A 128 -9.65 11.50 -3.89
N HIS A 129 -8.54 10.79 -3.73
CA HIS A 129 -7.43 10.81 -4.70
C HIS A 129 -7.69 9.91 -5.92
N ILE A 130 -8.68 9.02 -5.87
CA ILE A 130 -9.00 8.04 -6.92
C ILE A 130 -10.17 8.55 -7.78
N VAL A 131 -11.28 8.97 -7.15
CA VAL A 131 -12.52 9.39 -7.83
C VAL A 131 -12.35 10.57 -8.78
N VAL A 132 -11.27 11.34 -8.65
CA VAL A 132 -10.92 12.43 -9.58
C VAL A 132 -10.35 11.91 -10.91
N HIS A 133 -10.17 10.60 -11.04
CA HIS A 133 -9.79 9.91 -12.27
C HIS A 133 -11.01 9.15 -12.80
N ALA A 134 -11.58 9.63 -13.91
CA ALA A 134 -12.83 9.11 -14.45
C ALA A 134 -12.78 7.62 -14.78
N ASP A 135 -11.65 7.14 -15.30
CA ASP A 135 -11.46 5.73 -15.69
C ASP A 135 -11.47 4.77 -14.49
N GLU A 136 -11.23 5.28 -13.28
CA GLU A 136 -11.14 4.48 -12.06
C GLU A 136 -12.44 4.47 -11.24
N LEU A 137 -13.38 5.36 -11.59
CA LEU A 137 -14.59 5.61 -10.82
C LEU A 137 -15.48 4.35 -10.77
N GLU A 138 -15.66 3.68 -11.91
CA GLU A 138 -16.50 2.48 -12.02
C GLU A 138 -15.99 1.34 -11.11
N GLU A 139 -14.67 1.07 -11.14
CA GLU A 139 -14.08 0.00 -10.33
C GLU A 139 -14.21 0.29 -8.83
N LEU A 140 -13.94 1.53 -8.42
CA LEU A 140 -14.08 1.93 -7.02
C LEU A 140 -15.52 1.80 -6.52
N ILE A 141 -16.49 2.20 -7.35
CA ILE A 141 -17.91 2.08 -7.03
C ILE A 141 -18.30 0.61 -6.87
N ASN A 142 -17.94 -0.24 -7.82
CA ASN A 142 -18.24 -1.67 -7.76
C ASN A 142 -17.64 -2.30 -6.50
N TYR A 143 -16.40 -1.93 -6.16
CA TYR A 143 -15.72 -2.44 -4.96
C TYR A 143 -16.49 -2.15 -3.65
N TYR A 144 -17.00 -0.92 -3.50
CA TYR A 144 -17.81 -0.51 -2.35
C TYR A 144 -19.21 -1.16 -2.36
N GLN A 145 -19.85 -1.25 -3.53
CA GLN A 145 -21.19 -1.83 -3.66
C GLN A 145 -21.22 -3.32 -3.36
N ASP A 146 -20.25 -4.09 -3.85
CA ASP A 146 -20.16 -5.54 -3.62
C ASP A 146 -20.01 -5.89 -2.13
N ARG A 147 -19.50 -4.95 -1.34
CA ARG A 147 -19.32 -5.07 0.12
C ARG A 147 -20.45 -4.46 0.92
N GLY A 148 -21.39 -3.77 0.27
CA GLY A 148 -22.54 -3.14 0.89
C GLY A 148 -22.25 -1.80 1.59
N TYR A 149 -21.11 -1.17 1.33
CA TYR A 149 -20.70 0.10 1.96
C TYR A 149 -21.21 1.32 1.19
N PHE A 150 -22.53 1.38 0.97
CA PHE A 150 -23.15 2.43 0.14
C PHE A 150 -23.14 3.80 0.82
N GLU A 151 -23.24 3.85 2.14
CA GLU A 151 -23.26 5.09 2.91
C GLU A 151 -21.92 5.82 2.79
N GLU A 152 -20.83 5.08 2.96
CA GLU A 152 -19.46 5.57 2.87
C GLU A 152 -19.11 6.01 1.44
N LEU A 153 -19.58 5.26 0.43
CA LEU A 153 -19.43 5.63 -0.97
C LEU A 153 -20.16 6.93 -1.31
N ILE A 154 -21.42 7.07 -0.86
CA ILE A 154 -22.21 8.30 -1.05
C ILE A 154 -21.50 9.49 -0.39
N THR A 155 -21.08 9.35 0.86
CA THR A 155 -20.37 10.44 1.58
C THR A 155 -19.04 10.79 0.93
N MET A 156 -18.31 9.82 0.38
CA MET A 156 -17.10 10.09 -0.38
C MET A 156 -17.39 10.91 -1.64
N LEU A 157 -18.37 10.49 -2.45
CA LEU A 157 -18.73 11.20 -3.67
C LEU A 157 -19.28 12.60 -3.40
N GLU A 158 -20.10 12.77 -2.34
CA GLU A 158 -20.57 14.08 -1.84
C GLU A 158 -19.39 15.03 -1.59
N ALA A 159 -18.35 14.56 -0.89
CA ALA A 159 -17.16 15.36 -0.64
C ALA A 159 -16.34 15.63 -1.93
N ALA A 160 -16.28 14.63 -2.82
CA ALA A 160 -15.49 14.71 -4.03
C ALA A 160 -16.03 15.73 -5.05
N LEU A 161 -17.34 15.98 -5.07
CA LEU A 161 -17.98 17.00 -5.92
C LEU A 161 -17.51 18.42 -5.58
N GLY A 162 -17.01 18.64 -4.36
CA GLY A 162 -16.41 19.93 -3.96
C GLY A 162 -14.97 20.13 -4.44
N LEU A 163 -14.35 19.14 -5.09
CA LEU A 163 -12.98 19.24 -5.58
C LEU A 163 -12.94 19.94 -6.94
N GLU A 164 -11.88 20.72 -7.20
CA GLU A 164 -11.68 21.41 -8.49
C GLU A 164 -11.62 20.46 -9.69
N ARG A 165 -11.22 19.21 -9.45
CA ARG A 165 -11.11 18.15 -10.47
C ARG A 165 -12.38 17.29 -10.61
N ALA A 166 -13.50 17.72 -10.04
CA ALA A 166 -14.75 16.99 -10.17
C ALA A 166 -15.20 16.92 -11.64
N HIS A 167 -15.70 15.76 -12.07
CA HIS A 167 -16.15 15.52 -13.43
C HIS A 167 -17.55 14.92 -13.49
N MET A 168 -18.18 14.97 -14.66
CA MET A 168 -19.59 14.59 -14.87
C MET A 168 -19.93 13.19 -14.34
N GLY A 169 -19.03 12.21 -14.54
CA GLY A 169 -19.22 10.84 -14.03
C GLY A 169 -19.56 10.78 -12.54
N MET A 170 -18.96 11.62 -11.71
CA MET A 170 -19.22 11.64 -10.25
C MET A 170 -20.64 12.08 -9.93
N PHE A 171 -21.19 13.05 -10.68
CA PHE A 171 -22.56 13.53 -10.51
C PHE A 171 -23.58 12.45 -10.90
N THR A 172 -23.34 11.79 -12.03
CA THR A 172 -24.21 10.72 -12.54
C THR A 172 -24.25 9.54 -11.58
N GLU A 173 -23.09 9.07 -11.13
CA GLU A 173 -22.99 7.93 -10.23
C GLU A 173 -23.58 8.25 -8.84
N LEU A 174 -23.36 9.45 -8.31
CA LEU A 174 -24.01 9.87 -7.07
C LEU A 174 -25.54 9.90 -7.22
N ALA A 175 -26.07 10.35 -8.37
CA ALA A 175 -27.50 10.34 -8.64
C ALA A 175 -28.07 8.91 -8.66
N ILE A 176 -27.34 7.95 -9.26
CA ILE A 176 -27.71 6.53 -9.24
C ILE A 176 -27.78 6.01 -7.79
N LEU A 177 -26.79 6.31 -6.96
CA LEU A 177 -26.78 5.90 -5.55
C LEU A 177 -27.93 6.55 -4.75
N TYR A 178 -28.18 7.85 -4.93
CA TYR A 178 -29.31 8.53 -4.30
C TYR A 178 -30.66 7.95 -4.71
N SER A 179 -30.85 7.60 -5.98
CA SER A 179 -32.11 7.01 -6.46
C SER A 179 -32.47 5.71 -5.74
N LYS A 180 -31.45 4.91 -5.36
CA LYS A 180 -31.62 3.61 -4.72
C LYS A 180 -31.66 3.71 -3.19
N PHE A 181 -30.81 4.54 -2.59
CA PHE A 181 -30.55 4.50 -1.15
C PHE A 181 -30.98 5.76 -0.38
N LYS A 182 -31.04 6.93 -1.05
CA LYS A 182 -31.45 8.20 -0.42
C LYS A 182 -32.35 9.06 -1.34
N PRO A 183 -33.57 8.60 -1.70
CA PRO A 183 -34.47 9.33 -2.61
C PRO A 183 -34.77 10.78 -2.18
N GLN A 184 -34.77 11.05 -0.87
CA GLN A 184 -34.95 12.38 -0.28
C GLN A 184 -33.85 13.39 -0.69
N LYS A 185 -32.63 12.92 -0.95
CA LYS A 185 -31.52 13.77 -1.42
C LYS A 185 -31.52 13.93 -2.94
N MET A 186 -32.11 12.97 -3.66
CA MET A 186 -32.12 12.94 -5.14
C MET A 186 -32.64 14.23 -5.76
N ARG A 187 -33.77 14.75 -5.26
CA ARG A 187 -34.36 15.98 -5.81
C ARG A 187 -33.40 17.16 -5.71
N LYS A 188 -32.76 17.35 -4.57
CA LYS A 188 -31.81 18.44 -4.32
C LYS A 188 -30.54 18.33 -5.15
N HIS A 189 -30.18 17.12 -5.59
CA HIS A 189 -29.01 16.87 -6.43
C HIS A 189 -29.25 17.19 -7.91
N LEU A 190 -30.51 17.17 -8.34
CA LEU A 190 -30.91 17.48 -9.72
C LEU A 190 -31.30 18.95 -9.93
N GLU A 191 -31.57 19.67 -8.85
CA GLU A 191 -31.86 21.12 -8.83
C GLU A 191 -30.55 21.92 -8.91
#